data_AF-A0A328UEF7-F1
#
_entry.id   AF-A0A328UEF7-F1
#
_cell.length_a   1.000
_cell.length_b   1.000
_cell.length_c   1.000
_cell.angle_alpha   90.00
_cell.angle_beta   90.00
_cell.angle_gamma   90.00
#
_symmetry.space_group_name_H-M   'P 1'
#
loop_
_entity.id
_entity.type
_entity.pdbx_description
1 polymer ?
#
loop_
_entity_poly.entity_id
_entity_poly.type
_entity_poly.pdbx_seq_one_letter_code
_entity_poly.pdbx_strand_id
1 'polypeptide(L)'
;MFCLKCGADIEEGTLFCTQCGAPVENQPSAGQAQRAQPATPAQYTNQQYQGMPSSVGAVAAVKIKRKKTGIIIGIAAAAAVLVIAIIFAVAVLSGGRGYKETVGQYLRANVNAEVKEYIELIPDQAVATLMSQNGYGSSERSEFIKEGQENLDRALERTLGENWKLKFSYKDFKYDIEDIEGISGEDLEEIRRNYRRMAIDVSEAMAVEIKSTFKGIESEGTQNITLIKVGNSWYIDFIEMNVGAFWGLN
;
A
#
# COMPACT_ATOMS: atom_id res chain seq x y z
N MET A 1 12.60 -26.05 -10.67
CA MET A 1 12.87 -24.71 -10.08
C MET A 1 12.06 -23.67 -10.84
N PHE A 2 11.64 -22.55 -10.25
CA PHE A 2 10.75 -21.61 -10.96
C PHE A 2 11.50 -20.43 -11.60
N CYS A 3 11.07 -20.01 -12.80
CA CYS A 3 11.60 -18.85 -13.49
C CYS A 3 11.31 -17.57 -12.70
N LEU A 4 12.35 -16.85 -12.26
CA LEU A 4 12.19 -15.60 -11.50
C LEU A 4 11.58 -14.46 -12.33
N LYS A 5 11.54 -14.59 -13.66
CA LYS A 5 10.98 -13.59 -14.57
C LYS A 5 9.49 -13.80 -14.84
N CYS A 6 9.03 -15.04 -15.00
CA CYS A 6 7.65 -15.33 -15.41
C CYS A 6 6.91 -16.38 -14.56
N GLY A 7 7.59 -17.02 -13.61
CA GLY A 7 6.99 -18.01 -12.70
C GLY A 7 6.78 -19.42 -13.28
N ALA A 8 7.16 -19.68 -14.53
CA ALA A 8 7.07 -21.03 -15.12
C ALA A 8 8.01 -22.02 -14.41
N ASP A 9 7.60 -23.28 -14.28
CA ASP A 9 8.47 -24.34 -13.76
C ASP A 9 9.55 -24.69 -14.78
N ILE A 10 10.77 -24.90 -14.29
CA ILE A 10 11.98 -25.12 -15.08
C ILE A 10 12.62 -26.44 -14.61
N GLU A 11 12.90 -27.32 -15.59
CA GLU A 11 13.65 -28.55 -15.37
C GLU A 11 15.11 -28.26 -14.98
N GLU A 12 15.62 -29.01 -14.00
CA GLU A 12 16.98 -28.84 -13.48
C GLU A 12 18.03 -29.11 -14.57
N GLY A 13 19.06 -28.26 -14.62
CA GLY A 13 20.15 -28.35 -15.61
C GLY A 13 19.90 -27.57 -16.91
N THR A 14 18.76 -26.90 -17.07
CA THR A 14 18.51 -26.01 -18.22
C THR A 14 19.10 -24.62 -17.99
N LEU A 15 19.81 -24.10 -19.00
CA LEU A 15 20.49 -22.79 -18.93
C LEU A 15 19.53 -21.61 -19.15
N PHE A 16 18.39 -21.85 -19.81
CA PHE A 16 17.38 -20.85 -20.13
C PHE A 16 15.97 -21.41 -20.01
N CYS A 17 15.03 -20.57 -19.55
CA CYS A 17 13.61 -20.90 -19.46
C CYS A 17 13.01 -21.09 -20.86
N THR A 18 12.48 -22.28 -21.14
CA THR A 18 11.87 -22.61 -22.45
C THR A 18 10.56 -21.87 -22.73
N GLN A 19 9.95 -21.25 -21.71
CA GLN A 19 8.70 -20.50 -21.84
C GLN A 19 8.92 -19.00 -22.13
N CYS A 20 9.94 -18.36 -21.55
CA CYS A 20 10.15 -16.91 -21.70
C CYS A 20 11.57 -16.51 -22.16
N GLY A 21 12.47 -17.48 -22.33
CA GLY A 21 13.85 -17.29 -22.78
C GLY A 21 14.83 -16.74 -21.74
N ALA A 22 14.41 -16.55 -20.49
CA ALA A 22 15.28 -15.96 -19.45
C ALA A 22 16.36 -16.95 -18.96
N PRO A 23 17.62 -16.52 -18.76
CA PRO A 23 18.69 -17.37 -18.24
C PRO A 23 18.45 -17.78 -16.79
N VAL A 24 19.00 -18.93 -16.41
CA VAL A 24 18.82 -19.57 -15.10
C VAL A 24 20.18 -19.68 -14.39
N GLU A 25 20.38 -18.91 -13.32
CA GLU A 25 21.66 -18.79 -12.63
C GLU A 25 21.70 -19.71 -11.39
N ASN A 26 22.68 -20.62 -11.32
CA ASN A 26 22.88 -21.55 -10.20
C ASN A 26 24.31 -21.42 -9.65
N GLN A 27 24.48 -20.91 -8.41
CA GLN A 27 25.42 -21.31 -7.33
C GLN A 27 25.97 -20.15 -6.44
N PRO A 28 26.41 -20.43 -5.18
CA PRO A 28 26.41 -19.48 -4.05
C PRO A 28 27.76 -19.14 -3.36
N SER A 29 27.77 -17.97 -2.67
CA SER A 29 28.47 -17.51 -1.44
C SER A 29 30.01 -17.43 -1.29
N ALA A 30 30.55 -16.26 -0.84
CA ALA A 30 31.35 -16.06 0.41
C ALA A 30 32.14 -14.70 0.54
N GLY A 31 32.12 -14.09 1.75
CA GLY A 31 33.18 -13.22 2.37
C GLY A 31 33.09 -11.68 2.14
N GLN A 32 33.45 -10.73 3.02
CA GLN A 32 34.16 -10.58 4.32
C GLN A 32 33.81 -9.15 4.89
N ALA A 33 33.43 -8.93 6.16
CA ALA A 33 34.20 -8.53 7.38
C ALA A 33 34.73 -7.06 7.55
N GLN A 34 34.37 -6.46 8.72
CA GLN A 34 35.00 -5.39 9.56
C GLN A 34 34.95 -3.90 9.13
N ARG A 35 34.76 -2.89 10.01
CA ARG A 35 35.37 -2.66 11.35
C ARG A 35 34.63 -1.56 12.18
N ALA A 36 34.75 -1.61 13.51
CA ALA A 36 34.14 -0.73 14.52
C ALA A 36 35.06 0.41 15.03
N GLN A 37 34.47 1.47 15.62
CA GLN A 37 35.07 2.36 16.63
C GLN A 37 34.04 2.83 17.69
N PRO A 38 34.46 3.23 18.92
CA PRO A 38 33.61 3.27 20.12
C PRO A 38 33.21 4.69 20.56
N ALA A 39 32.03 4.84 21.19
CA ALA A 39 31.64 6.05 21.93
C ALA A 39 30.93 5.72 23.27
N THR A 40 31.25 6.55 24.25
CA THR A 40 30.93 6.56 25.69
C THR A 40 29.46 6.37 26.09
N PRO A 41 29.16 5.80 27.27
CA PRO A 41 27.79 5.64 27.76
C PRO A 41 27.24 6.95 28.34
N ALA A 42 26.21 7.50 27.71
CA ALA A 42 25.36 8.51 28.34
C ALA A 42 24.32 7.82 29.23
N GLN A 43 24.30 8.18 30.51
CA GLN A 43 23.33 7.74 31.51
C GLN A 43 21.94 8.30 31.15
N TYR A 44 21.03 7.41 30.76
CA TYR A 44 19.60 7.73 30.70
C TYR A 44 18.94 7.35 32.03
N THR A 45 18.34 8.34 32.67
CA THR A 45 17.56 8.18 33.89
C THR A 45 16.22 7.56 33.53
N ASN A 46 15.86 6.44 34.17
CA ASN A 46 14.53 5.85 34.07
C ASN A 46 13.50 6.78 34.73
N GLN A 47 12.69 7.47 33.92
CA GLN A 47 11.41 7.99 34.39
C GLN A 47 10.30 7.00 34.05
N GLN A 48 10.04 6.16 35.04
CA GLN A 48 8.77 5.58 35.44
C GLN A 48 7.54 6.02 34.60
N TYR A 49 7.22 5.22 33.58
CA TYR A 49 5.90 5.24 32.94
C TYR A 49 4.87 4.63 33.89
N GLN A 50 4.21 5.49 34.66
CA GLN A 50 3.00 5.16 35.37
C GLN A 50 1.81 5.83 34.68
N GLY A 51 0.99 4.99 34.05
CA GLY A 51 -0.43 5.22 33.83
C GLY A 51 -0.81 6.37 32.90
N MET A 52 -1.00 6.07 31.61
CA MET A 52 -2.03 6.74 30.81
C MET A 52 -2.82 5.73 29.97
N PRO A 53 -4.15 5.92 29.88
CA PRO A 53 -5.07 4.91 29.37
C PRO A 53 -4.92 4.69 27.87
N SER A 54 -5.09 3.43 27.49
CA SER A 54 -5.30 2.98 26.11
C SER A 54 -6.42 3.80 25.46
N SER A 55 -6.04 4.77 24.66
CA SER A 55 -6.90 5.31 23.61
C SER A 55 -6.15 5.06 22.32
N VAL A 56 -6.47 3.93 21.69
CA VAL A 56 -6.47 3.83 20.23
C VAL A 56 -7.29 5.03 19.77
N GLY A 57 -6.59 6.11 19.42
CA GLY A 57 -7.20 7.32 18.91
C GLY A 57 -7.94 6.94 17.64
N ALA A 58 -9.27 6.95 17.73
CA ALA A 58 -10.12 7.02 16.55
C ALA A 58 -9.59 8.19 15.72
N VAL A 59 -9.04 7.88 14.54
CA VAL A 59 -8.86 8.88 13.49
C VAL A 59 -10.24 9.53 13.29
N ALA A 60 -10.30 10.85 13.46
CA ALA A 60 -11.55 11.58 13.32
C ALA A 60 -12.01 11.40 11.87
N ALA A 61 -13.02 10.55 11.66
CA ALA A 61 -13.72 10.46 10.39
C ALA A 61 -14.22 11.86 10.02
N VAL A 62 -13.87 12.33 8.82
CA VAL A 62 -14.43 13.55 8.24
C VAL A 62 -15.95 13.39 8.24
N LYS A 63 -16.66 14.19 9.07
CA LYS A 63 -18.13 14.20 9.08
C LYS A 63 -18.64 14.97 7.87
N ILE A 64 -18.89 14.27 6.76
CA ILE A 64 -19.50 14.88 5.57
C ILE A 64 -21.01 15.04 5.75
N LYS A 65 -21.48 16.27 5.53
CA LYS A 65 -22.88 16.69 5.67
C LYS A 65 -23.67 16.29 4.42
N ARG A 66 -24.49 15.24 4.55
CA ARG A 66 -25.31 14.68 3.46
C ARG A 66 -26.34 15.69 2.92
N LYS A 67 -26.37 15.90 1.60
CA LYS A 67 -27.58 16.34 0.86
C LYS A 67 -28.03 15.22 -0.07
N LYS A 68 -29.16 14.59 0.24
CA LYS A 68 -29.79 13.58 -0.62
C LYS A 68 -30.43 14.27 -1.81
N THR A 69 -29.81 14.19 -2.98
CA THR A 69 -30.45 14.62 -4.24
C THR A 69 -30.81 13.36 -5.01
N GLY A 70 -32.10 13.01 -5.00
CA GLY A 70 -32.62 11.86 -5.73
C GLY A 70 -32.63 12.13 -7.23
N ILE A 71 -32.02 11.24 -8.01
CA ILE A 71 -32.11 11.25 -9.47
C ILE A 71 -32.82 9.96 -9.89
N ILE A 72 -34.03 10.13 -10.40
CA ILE A 72 -34.84 9.08 -11.04
C ILE A 72 -34.33 8.97 -12.49
N ILE A 73 -33.76 7.82 -12.86
CA ILE A 73 -33.31 7.58 -14.24
C ILE A 73 -34.35 6.72 -14.95
N GLY A 74 -35.11 7.39 -15.84
CA GLY A 74 -35.93 6.77 -16.86
C GLY A 74 -35.08 6.15 -17.98
N ILE A 75 -35.60 5.08 -18.54
CA ILE A 75 -35.00 4.11 -19.45
C ILE A 75 -34.43 4.73 -20.75
N ALA A 76 -33.17 4.39 -21.08
CA ALA A 76 -32.61 4.46 -22.44
C ALA A 76 -31.57 3.33 -22.65
N ALA A 77 -32.03 2.08 -22.58
CA ALA A 77 -31.16 0.90 -22.47
C ALA A 77 -30.34 0.53 -23.72
N ALA A 78 -30.57 1.14 -24.91
CA ALA A 78 -29.85 0.74 -26.13
C ALA A 78 -28.58 1.56 -26.39
N ALA A 79 -28.57 2.88 -26.11
CA ALA A 79 -27.38 3.71 -26.24
C ALA A 79 -26.36 3.46 -25.11
N ALA A 80 -26.85 3.07 -23.93
CA ALA A 80 -26.02 2.74 -22.79
C ALA A 80 -25.08 1.55 -23.06
N VAL A 81 -25.52 0.50 -23.78
CA VAL A 81 -24.69 -0.69 -24.02
C VAL A 81 -23.49 -0.38 -24.92
N LEU A 82 -23.65 0.45 -25.95
CA LEU A 82 -22.56 0.81 -26.87
C LEU A 82 -21.57 1.80 -26.22
N VAL A 83 -22.08 2.73 -25.41
CA VAL A 83 -21.26 3.64 -24.61
C VAL A 83 -20.53 2.90 -23.49
N ILE A 84 -21.16 1.92 -22.85
CA ILE A 84 -20.52 1.04 -21.85
C ILE A 84 -19.43 0.19 -22.51
N ALA A 85 -19.64 -0.35 -23.72
CA ALA A 85 -18.60 -1.10 -24.44
C ALA A 85 -17.40 -0.23 -24.85
N ILE A 86 -17.63 1.03 -25.25
CA ILE A 86 -16.57 1.98 -25.57
C ILE A 86 -15.87 2.48 -24.30
N ILE A 87 -16.59 2.69 -23.20
CA ILE A 87 -16.01 3.03 -21.89
C ILE A 87 -15.21 1.86 -21.33
N PHE A 88 -15.68 0.61 -21.48
CA PHE A 88 -14.92 -0.59 -21.15
C PHE A 88 -13.70 -0.74 -22.05
N ALA A 89 -13.82 -0.47 -23.35
CA ALA A 89 -12.67 -0.49 -24.26
C ALA A 89 -11.65 0.60 -23.91
N VAL A 90 -12.07 1.83 -23.59
CA VAL A 90 -11.17 2.92 -23.17
C VAL A 90 -10.57 2.65 -21.79
N ALA A 91 -11.34 2.12 -20.83
CA ALA A 91 -10.85 1.73 -19.50
C ALA A 91 -9.89 0.54 -19.55
N VAL A 92 -10.02 -0.35 -20.53
CA VAL A 92 -9.09 -1.46 -20.80
C VAL A 92 -7.86 -1.00 -21.63
N LEU A 93 -7.98 0.09 -22.41
CA LEU A 93 -6.90 0.60 -23.27
C LEU A 93 -6.01 1.65 -22.59
N SER A 94 -6.47 2.28 -21.52
CA SER A 94 -5.61 3.04 -20.60
C SER A 94 -4.97 2.07 -19.59
N GLY A 95 -3.76 1.57 -19.86
CA GLY A 95 -3.05 0.56 -19.05
C GLY A 95 -2.58 1.02 -17.65
N GLY A 96 -3.46 1.63 -16.86
CA GLY A 96 -3.21 2.02 -15.48
C GLY A 96 -4.02 1.20 -14.48
N ARG A 97 -3.57 1.19 -13.22
CA ARG A 97 -4.20 0.45 -12.12
C ARG A 97 -5.54 1.08 -11.73
N GLY A 98 -6.62 0.31 -11.76
CA GLY A 98 -7.96 0.78 -11.38
C GLY A 98 -8.16 0.87 -9.85
N TYR A 99 -9.10 1.69 -9.37
CA TYR A 99 -9.30 1.91 -7.93
C TYR A 99 -9.59 0.62 -7.14
N LYS A 100 -10.40 -0.31 -7.68
CA LYS A 100 -10.72 -1.59 -7.01
C LYS A 100 -9.47 -2.44 -6.82
N GLU A 101 -8.60 -2.44 -7.82
CA GLU A 101 -7.32 -3.15 -7.77
C GLU A 101 -6.39 -2.50 -6.75
N THR A 102 -6.29 -1.17 -6.74
CA THR A 102 -5.53 -0.41 -5.74
C THR A 102 -6.02 -0.70 -4.31
N VAL A 103 -7.33 -0.73 -4.07
CA VAL A 103 -7.92 -1.10 -2.78
C VAL A 103 -7.58 -2.54 -2.41
N GLY A 104 -7.77 -3.49 -3.33
CA GLY A 104 -7.49 -4.91 -3.07
C GLY A 104 -6.02 -5.15 -2.76
N GLN A 105 -5.11 -4.50 -3.47
CA GLN A 105 -3.67 -4.57 -3.21
C GLN A 105 -3.30 -3.88 -1.89
N TYR A 106 -3.92 -2.74 -1.55
CA TYR A 106 -3.71 -2.10 -0.25
C TYR A 106 -4.09 -3.02 0.90
N LEU A 107 -5.30 -3.59 0.85
CA LEU A 107 -5.78 -4.51 1.88
C LEU A 107 -4.88 -5.73 2.00
N ARG A 108 -4.49 -6.33 0.88
CA ARG A 108 -3.54 -7.45 0.84
C ARG A 108 -2.21 -7.10 1.50
N ALA A 109 -1.64 -5.95 1.15
CA ALA A 109 -0.38 -5.47 1.70
C ALA A 109 -0.46 -5.29 3.22
N ASN A 110 -1.58 -4.77 3.74
CA ASN A 110 -1.78 -4.58 5.18
C ASN A 110 -1.98 -5.91 5.92
N VAL A 111 -2.81 -6.82 5.39
CA VAL A 111 -3.10 -8.10 6.06
C VAL A 111 -1.88 -9.02 6.06
N ASN A 112 -1.12 -9.05 4.96
CA ASN A 112 0.08 -9.87 4.86
C ASN A 112 1.34 -9.18 5.42
N ALA A 113 1.23 -7.88 5.78
CA ALA A 113 2.34 -7.02 6.15
C ALA A 113 3.49 -7.04 5.13
N GLU A 114 3.18 -6.80 3.86
CA GLU A 114 4.13 -6.83 2.75
C GLU A 114 4.51 -5.42 2.31
N VAL A 115 5.71 -4.97 2.69
CA VAL A 115 6.22 -3.62 2.40
C VAL A 115 6.31 -3.37 0.91
N LYS A 116 6.74 -4.37 0.12
CA LYS A 116 6.87 -4.22 -1.34
C LYS A 116 5.53 -3.87 -1.99
N GLU A 117 4.46 -4.59 -1.63
CA GLU A 117 3.12 -4.35 -2.18
C GLU A 117 2.59 -2.98 -1.76
N TYR A 118 2.89 -2.55 -0.53
CA TYR A 118 2.54 -1.21 -0.06
C TYR A 118 3.26 -0.11 -0.84
N ILE A 119 4.58 -0.24 -1.04
CA ILE A 119 5.39 0.73 -1.81
C ILE A 119 4.93 0.84 -3.27
N GLU A 120 4.43 -0.25 -3.87
CA GLU A 120 3.86 -0.22 -5.23
C GLU A 120 2.56 0.57 -5.36
N LEU A 121 1.92 0.94 -4.24
CA LEU A 121 0.72 1.76 -4.20
C LEU A 121 1.01 3.25 -4.02
N ILE A 122 2.28 3.62 -3.89
CA ILE A 122 2.75 5.00 -3.77
C ILE A 122 3.30 5.44 -5.14
N PRO A 123 3.05 6.68 -5.59
CA PRO A 123 3.68 7.18 -6.83
C PRO A 123 5.20 7.12 -6.76
N ASP A 124 5.87 6.75 -7.86
CA ASP A 124 7.33 6.53 -7.87
C ASP A 124 8.13 7.77 -7.45
N GLN A 125 7.70 8.98 -7.83
CA GLN A 125 8.36 10.21 -7.38
C GLN A 125 8.27 10.40 -5.86
N ALA A 126 7.17 9.94 -5.26
CA ALA A 126 7.01 9.98 -3.82
C ALA A 126 7.89 8.94 -3.12
N VAL A 127 7.97 7.73 -3.65
CA VAL A 127 8.90 6.70 -3.16
C VAL A 127 10.34 7.19 -3.25
N ALA A 128 10.74 7.80 -4.36
CA ALA A 128 12.08 8.36 -4.54
C ALA A 128 12.38 9.46 -3.50
N THR A 129 11.40 10.30 -3.17
CA THR A 129 11.54 11.32 -2.12
C THR A 129 11.70 10.68 -0.74
N LEU A 130 10.88 9.67 -0.40
CA LEU A 130 10.98 8.93 0.85
C LEU A 130 12.34 8.25 0.99
N MET A 131 12.81 7.58 -0.05
CA MET A 131 14.13 6.94 -0.08
C MET A 131 15.25 7.95 0.15
N SER A 132 15.24 9.06 -0.59
CA SER A 132 16.25 10.11 -0.46
C SER A 132 16.28 10.74 0.94
N GLN A 133 15.11 10.95 1.55
CA GLN A 133 15.01 11.48 2.92
C GLN A 133 15.58 10.51 3.97
N ASN A 134 15.56 9.21 3.69
CA ASN A 134 16.11 8.18 4.57
C ASN A 134 17.55 7.77 4.19
N GLY A 135 18.22 8.54 3.32
CA GLY A 135 19.63 8.33 2.97
C GLY A 135 19.87 7.29 1.88
N TYR A 136 18.83 6.77 1.23
CA TYR A 136 18.95 5.82 0.13
C TYR A 136 19.06 6.54 -1.22
N GLY A 137 19.96 6.05 -2.06
CA GLY A 137 20.03 6.38 -3.48
C GLY A 137 18.93 5.69 -4.29
N SER A 138 18.65 6.21 -5.49
CA SER A 138 17.58 5.69 -6.36
C SER A 138 17.77 4.22 -6.76
N SER A 139 19.01 3.73 -6.83
CA SER A 139 19.34 2.32 -7.12
C SER A 139 19.12 1.37 -5.94
N GLU A 140 18.98 1.90 -4.73
CA GLU A 140 18.92 1.11 -3.47
C GLU A 140 17.47 0.78 -3.08
N ARG A 141 16.51 0.86 -4.01
CA ARG A 141 15.09 0.59 -3.75
C ARG A 141 14.84 -0.80 -3.16
N SER A 142 15.58 -1.80 -3.63
CA SER A 142 15.46 -3.17 -3.13
C SER A 142 15.95 -3.30 -1.68
N GLU A 143 17.01 -2.57 -1.33
CA GLU A 143 17.55 -2.52 0.03
C GLU A 143 16.59 -1.78 0.96
N PHE A 144 16.08 -0.62 0.53
CA PHE A 144 15.03 0.11 1.24
C PHE A 144 13.81 -0.76 1.55
N ILE A 145 13.31 -1.52 0.57
CA ILE A 145 12.17 -2.44 0.76
C ILE A 145 12.54 -3.57 1.72
N LYS A 146 13.72 -4.16 1.57
CA LYS A 146 14.17 -5.29 2.40
C LYS A 146 14.33 -4.88 3.86
N GLU A 147 15.04 -3.79 4.12
CA GLU A 147 15.21 -3.27 5.49
C GLU A 147 13.88 -2.85 6.10
N GLY A 148 13.00 -2.25 5.29
CA GLY A 148 11.65 -1.95 5.70
C GLY A 148 10.86 -3.20 6.12
N GLN A 149 10.94 -4.28 5.34
CA GLN A 149 10.28 -5.54 5.67
C GLN A 149 10.84 -6.18 6.94
N GLU A 150 12.17 -6.19 7.10
CA GLU A 150 12.81 -6.72 8.30
C GLU A 150 12.44 -5.91 9.55
N ASN A 151 12.31 -4.59 9.44
CA ASN A 151 11.86 -3.74 10.54
C ASN A 151 10.40 -4.03 10.92
N LEU A 152 9.53 -4.15 9.92
CA LEU A 152 8.12 -4.47 10.13
C LEU A 152 7.94 -5.85 10.76
N ASP A 153 8.63 -6.87 10.25
CA ASP A 153 8.58 -8.23 10.80
C ASP A 153 9.03 -8.25 12.26
N ARG A 154 10.15 -7.59 12.60
CA ARG A 154 10.61 -7.47 13.99
C ARG A 154 9.62 -6.73 14.89
N ALA A 155 8.98 -5.68 14.39
CA ALA A 155 7.98 -4.94 15.16
C ALA A 155 6.76 -5.82 15.45
N LEU A 156 6.24 -6.51 14.43
CA LEU A 156 5.08 -7.39 14.56
C LEU A 156 5.38 -8.61 15.44
N GLU A 157 6.56 -9.21 15.34
CA GLU A 157 6.98 -10.30 16.24
C GLU A 157 7.02 -9.87 17.71
N ARG A 158 7.52 -8.66 18.00
CA ARG A 158 7.52 -8.13 19.37
C ARG A 158 6.12 -7.87 19.91
N THR A 159 5.20 -7.42 19.05
CA THR A 159 3.84 -7.03 19.46
C THR A 159 2.86 -8.21 19.48
N LEU A 160 2.94 -9.12 18.51
CA LEU A 160 1.96 -10.20 18.28
C LEU A 160 2.52 -11.60 18.62
N GLY A 161 3.82 -11.66 18.94
CA GLY A 161 4.57 -12.88 19.19
C GLY A 161 5.07 -13.56 17.91
N GLU A 162 5.90 -14.57 18.09
CA GLU A 162 6.31 -15.46 17.00
C GLU A 162 5.10 -16.12 16.32
N ASN A 163 5.27 -16.47 15.05
CA ASN A 163 4.23 -17.11 14.23
C ASN A 163 2.96 -16.26 14.02
N TRP A 164 3.03 -14.93 14.20
CA TRP A 164 1.89 -14.05 13.92
C TRP A 164 1.34 -14.21 12.49
N LYS A 165 2.21 -14.50 11.51
CA LYS A 165 1.84 -14.79 10.11
C LYS A 165 0.94 -16.03 9.96
N LEU A 166 0.95 -16.96 10.93
CA LEU A 166 0.03 -18.12 10.94
C LEU A 166 -1.34 -17.77 11.52
N LYS A 167 -1.43 -16.70 12.32
CA LYS A 167 -2.67 -16.25 12.97
C LYS A 167 -3.51 -15.36 12.04
N PHE A 168 -2.86 -14.67 11.12
CA PHE A 168 -3.50 -13.70 10.22
C PHE A 168 -3.17 -14.07 8.77
N SER A 169 -4.18 -14.41 7.99
CA SER A 169 -4.04 -14.71 6.56
C SER A 169 -5.04 -13.90 5.75
N TYR A 170 -4.60 -13.36 4.61
CA TYR A 170 -5.51 -12.71 3.66
C TYR A 170 -6.64 -13.64 3.17
N LYS A 171 -6.47 -14.97 3.24
CA LYS A 171 -7.54 -15.93 2.90
C LYS A 171 -8.72 -15.91 3.88
N ASP A 172 -8.45 -15.50 5.12
CA ASP A 172 -9.44 -15.36 6.17
C ASP A 172 -10.03 -13.94 6.24
N PHE A 173 -9.53 -13.04 5.38
CA PHE A 173 -9.99 -11.66 5.25
C PHE A 173 -11.03 -11.54 4.14
N LYS A 174 -12.12 -10.84 4.43
CA LYS A 174 -13.14 -10.45 3.44
C LYS A 174 -13.40 -8.96 3.55
N TYR A 175 -13.75 -8.34 2.44
CA TYR A 175 -14.13 -6.94 2.42
C TYR A 175 -15.17 -6.65 1.34
N ASP A 176 -15.95 -5.62 1.60
CA ASP A 176 -16.91 -5.02 0.68
C ASP A 176 -16.63 -3.52 0.60
N ILE A 177 -16.75 -2.96 -0.61
CA ILE A 177 -16.72 -1.51 -0.81
C ILE A 177 -18.15 -1.02 -0.63
N GLU A 178 -18.40 -0.27 0.44
CA GLU A 178 -19.74 0.20 0.81
C GLU A 178 -20.10 1.50 0.10
N ASP A 179 -19.14 2.43 0.01
CA ASP A 179 -19.34 3.73 -0.63
C ASP A 179 -18.07 4.24 -1.33
N ILE A 180 -18.27 5.07 -2.35
CA ILE A 180 -17.21 5.75 -3.08
C ILE A 180 -17.64 7.20 -3.29
N GLU A 181 -16.90 8.12 -2.67
CA GLU A 181 -17.15 9.55 -2.78
C GLU A 181 -16.00 10.24 -3.51
N GLY A 182 -16.33 10.95 -4.59
CA GLY A 182 -15.35 11.78 -5.29
C GLY A 182 -14.99 13.01 -4.47
N ILE A 183 -13.70 13.26 -4.28
CA ILE A 183 -13.19 14.45 -3.60
C ILE A 183 -13.03 15.57 -4.63
N SER A 184 -13.58 16.74 -4.32
CA SER A 184 -13.62 17.88 -5.25
C SER A 184 -13.51 19.21 -4.50
N GLY A 185 -13.42 20.33 -5.24
CA GLY A 185 -13.35 21.65 -4.64
C GLY A 185 -12.07 21.89 -3.83
N GLU A 186 -12.20 22.50 -2.66
CA GLU A 186 -11.07 22.90 -1.80
C GLU A 186 -10.26 21.69 -1.31
N ASP A 187 -10.92 20.58 -0.99
CA ASP A 187 -10.27 19.34 -0.51
C ASP A 187 -9.37 18.73 -1.59
N LEU A 188 -9.82 18.69 -2.84
CA LEU A 188 -9.01 18.21 -3.96
C LEU A 188 -7.82 19.16 -4.23
N GLU A 189 -8.03 20.47 -4.09
CA GLU A 189 -6.93 21.43 -4.24
C GLU A 189 -5.89 21.32 -3.12
N GLU A 190 -6.30 20.93 -1.91
CA GLU A 190 -5.39 20.63 -0.82
C GLU A 190 -4.51 19.41 -1.12
N ILE A 191 -5.12 18.29 -1.53
CA ILE A 191 -4.38 17.10 -1.96
C ILE A 191 -3.40 17.48 -3.08
N ARG A 192 -3.86 18.19 -4.12
CA ARG A 192 -2.98 18.66 -5.20
C ARG A 192 -1.83 19.52 -4.69
N ARG A 193 -2.05 20.43 -3.73
CA ARG A 193 -0.97 21.26 -3.15
C ARG A 193 0.09 20.39 -2.46
N ASN A 194 -0.31 19.36 -1.72
CA ASN A 194 0.61 18.47 -1.00
C ASN A 194 1.53 17.71 -1.98
N TYR A 195 0.94 17.17 -3.04
CA TYR A 195 1.66 16.39 -4.06
C TYR A 195 2.46 17.23 -5.06
N ARG A 196 2.04 18.47 -5.35
CA ARG A 196 2.78 19.40 -6.21
C ARG A 196 4.21 19.66 -5.71
N ARG A 197 4.45 19.64 -4.39
CA ARG A 197 5.81 19.79 -3.82
C ARG A 197 6.76 18.66 -4.20
N MET A 198 6.21 17.52 -4.60
CA MET A 198 6.95 16.34 -5.04
C MET A 198 6.94 16.19 -6.57
N ALA A 199 6.51 17.24 -7.29
CA ALA A 199 6.30 17.24 -8.73
C ALA A 199 5.34 16.13 -9.22
N ILE A 200 4.34 15.78 -8.40
CA ILE A 200 3.29 14.82 -8.73
C ILE A 200 2.02 15.58 -9.08
N ASP A 201 1.46 15.31 -10.25
CA ASP A 201 0.21 15.89 -10.72
C ASP A 201 -0.97 14.96 -10.41
N VAL A 202 -1.84 15.39 -9.50
CA VAL A 202 -3.04 14.65 -9.07
C VAL A 202 -4.24 15.18 -9.85
N SER A 203 -4.80 14.34 -10.72
CA SER A 203 -5.94 14.71 -11.57
C SER A 203 -7.28 14.56 -10.84
N GLU A 204 -7.44 13.50 -10.07
CA GLU A 204 -8.67 13.14 -9.35
C GLU A 204 -8.32 12.55 -7.98
N ALA A 205 -9.26 12.62 -7.03
CA ALA A 205 -9.16 11.91 -5.76
C ALA A 205 -10.54 11.39 -5.34
N MET A 206 -10.56 10.30 -4.57
CA MET A 206 -11.78 9.72 -4.01
C MET A 206 -11.54 9.14 -2.62
N ALA A 207 -12.56 9.13 -1.78
CA ALA A 207 -12.62 8.35 -0.56
C ALA A 207 -13.40 7.06 -0.83
N VAL A 208 -12.86 5.93 -0.40
CA VAL A 208 -13.48 4.61 -0.52
C VAL A 208 -13.75 4.07 0.88
N GLU A 209 -15.03 3.90 1.21
CA GLU A 209 -15.47 3.29 2.47
C GLU A 209 -15.47 1.77 2.30
N ILE A 210 -14.72 1.09 3.16
CA ILE A 210 -14.54 -0.35 3.12
C ILE A 210 -15.01 -0.93 4.44
N LYS A 211 -15.90 -1.91 4.32
CA LYS A 211 -16.26 -2.78 5.41
C LYS A 211 -15.46 -4.07 5.30
N SER A 212 -14.79 -4.44 6.38
CA SER A 212 -13.94 -5.62 6.42
C SER A 212 -14.30 -6.55 7.56
N THR A 213 -14.09 -7.85 7.32
CA THR A 213 -14.32 -8.91 8.29
C THR A 213 -13.15 -9.88 8.26
N PHE A 214 -12.77 -10.36 9.45
CA PHE A 214 -11.78 -11.42 9.60
C PHE A 214 -12.46 -12.65 10.18
N LYS A 215 -12.29 -13.80 9.52
CA LYS A 215 -12.81 -15.07 10.01
C LYS A 215 -12.25 -15.35 11.42
N GLY A 216 -13.14 -15.64 12.36
CA GLY A 216 -12.77 -15.90 13.75
C GLY A 216 -12.69 -14.66 14.63
N ILE A 217 -12.95 -13.47 14.09
CA ILE A 217 -13.10 -12.23 14.85
C ILE A 217 -14.53 -11.73 14.67
N GLU A 218 -15.30 -11.68 15.75
CA GLU A 218 -16.67 -11.14 15.76
C GLU A 218 -16.68 -9.61 15.78
N SER A 219 -15.87 -8.97 14.94
CA SER A 219 -15.92 -7.53 14.72
C SER A 219 -15.82 -7.20 13.24
N GLU A 220 -16.62 -6.23 12.84
CA GLU A 220 -16.56 -5.61 11.53
C GLU A 220 -15.76 -4.32 11.67
N GLY A 221 -14.78 -4.11 10.80
CA GLY A 221 -14.02 -2.87 10.73
C GLY A 221 -14.49 -2.04 9.55
N THR A 222 -14.89 -0.79 9.78
CA THR A 222 -15.14 0.18 8.71
C THR A 222 -13.96 1.13 8.64
N GLN A 223 -13.37 1.28 7.45
CA GLN A 223 -12.25 2.17 7.22
C GLN A 223 -12.45 2.95 5.92
N ASN A 224 -11.94 4.18 5.90
CA ASN A 224 -11.92 5.01 4.71
C ASN A 224 -10.50 5.06 4.15
N ILE A 225 -10.36 4.78 2.86
CA ILE A 225 -9.09 4.94 2.15
C ILE A 225 -9.25 6.07 1.15
N THR A 226 -8.36 7.05 1.22
CA THR A 226 -8.25 8.07 0.19
C THR A 226 -7.33 7.58 -0.92
N LEU A 227 -7.81 7.65 -2.17
CA LEU A 227 -7.05 7.34 -3.36
C LEU A 227 -6.87 8.60 -4.21
N ILE A 228 -5.70 8.70 -4.83
CA ILE A 228 -5.36 9.76 -5.77
C ILE A 228 -5.09 9.16 -7.14
N LYS A 229 -5.41 9.91 -8.19
CA LYS A 229 -5.12 9.55 -9.57
C LYS A 229 -3.93 10.32 -10.09
N VAL A 230 -2.91 9.59 -10.53
CA VAL A 230 -1.72 10.15 -11.16
C VAL A 230 -1.57 9.48 -12.52
N GLY A 231 -1.64 10.29 -13.58
CA GLY A 231 -1.79 9.77 -14.94
C GLY A 231 -3.04 8.89 -15.07
N ASN A 232 -2.86 7.64 -15.48
CA ASN A 232 -3.96 6.68 -15.68
C ASN A 232 -4.15 5.69 -14.51
N SER A 233 -3.38 5.82 -13.43
CA SER A 233 -3.38 4.87 -12.32
C SER A 233 -3.88 5.50 -11.02
N TRP A 234 -4.54 4.69 -10.20
CA TRP A 234 -4.93 5.03 -8.83
C TRP A 234 -3.87 4.56 -7.83
N TYR A 235 -3.53 5.45 -6.90
CA TYR A 235 -2.57 5.26 -5.82
C TYR A 235 -3.24 5.56 -4.48
N ILE A 236 -2.65 5.10 -3.39
CA ILE A 236 -3.08 5.52 -2.05
C ILE A 236 -2.60 6.96 -1.78
N ASP A 237 -3.40 7.75 -1.06
CA ASP A 237 -2.93 9.02 -0.49
C ASP A 237 -1.98 8.75 0.67
N PHE A 238 -0.71 8.53 0.33
CA PHE A 238 0.31 8.18 1.31
C PHE A 238 0.67 9.34 2.26
N ILE A 239 0.24 10.59 1.98
CA ILE A 239 0.54 11.74 2.84
C ILE A 239 -0.45 11.77 4.01
N GLU A 240 -1.74 11.59 3.73
CA GLU A 240 -2.80 11.52 4.75
C GLU A 240 -2.76 10.23 5.56
N MET A 241 -2.35 9.14 4.92
CA MET A 241 -2.05 7.91 5.63
C MET A 241 -0.84 8.17 6.50
N ASN A 242 -1.05 8.37 7.80
CA ASN A 242 0.00 8.64 8.79
C ASN A 242 1.00 7.46 8.87
N VAL A 243 1.89 7.36 7.88
CA VAL A 243 2.85 6.26 7.72
C VAL A 243 3.85 6.23 8.87
N GLY A 244 3.97 7.32 9.64
CA GLY A 244 4.77 7.38 10.86
C GLY A 244 4.33 6.37 11.92
N ALA A 245 3.03 6.05 11.99
CA ALA A 245 2.53 4.99 12.86
C ALA A 245 2.94 3.58 12.40
N PHE A 246 3.13 3.38 11.09
CA PHE A 246 3.53 2.09 10.51
C PHE A 246 5.06 1.88 10.56
N TRP A 247 5.83 2.96 10.49
CA TRP A 247 7.31 2.94 10.52
C TRP A 247 7.93 3.26 11.89
N GLY A 248 7.12 3.50 12.92
CA GLY A 248 7.62 3.87 14.25
C GLY A 248 8.28 5.25 14.28
N LEU A 249 7.89 6.17 13.37
CA LEU A 249 8.31 7.56 13.38
C LEU A 249 7.31 8.37 14.22
N ASN A 250 7.43 8.27 15.54
CA ASN A 250 6.97 9.23 16.53
C ASN A 250 7.94 9.26 17.70
#